data_AF-A0A4V1KI77-F1
#
_entry.id   AF-A0A4V1KI77-F1
#
_cell.length_a   1.000
_cell.length_b   1.000
_cell.length_c   1.000
_cell.angle_alpha   90.00
_cell.angle_beta   90.00
_cell.angle_gamma   90.00
#
_symmetry.space_group_name_H-M   'P 1'
#
loop_
_entity.id
_entity.type
_entity.pdbx_description
1 polymer ?
#
loop_
_entity_poly.entity_id
_entity_poly.type
_entity_poly.pdbx_seq_one_letter_code
_entity_poly.pdbx_strand_id
1 'polypeptide(L)'
;MYRFIRKSFLASVAVGVVLLMPNQQARAQNEGVKTASAESRIAAKTFPLLVAIREDGKVKHIVGNNIVFQGAVAKRGGRLDSALNSCKEVSCYAEAVQWTPSEMHDAASALIKLYQEEKALRELIAELKRKHAYPLYEELADTAFLRSAWYNSARGINYILDTYIKGKAPRYAKIDAIDFAQGDPEFKKQVFDSFTRLKDASTGRLFFDLPLKAALFALMTNGRDEAARYEPLRAGMNKAPFEKIKGVKWKAYKYSMILVPGLGPETPGVVLDPGGIKRCQEAVKRFRQGLAPFIVVSGGHVHPNKTPYCEAVEMKKYLTKELGIPDNVVFIEPHARHTTTNLRNLNRMVYRFGVPATKPVLIVTDTSQSSYIVNRMAKTAMRDLGYLPYRDLKTLSPEDTEYYPVLNSLQPDPTDPMDP
;
A
#
# COMPACT_ATOMS: atom_id res chain seq x y z
N MET A 1 20.36 0.11 88.23
CA MET A 1 19.24 0.94 88.72
C MET A 1 18.55 1.56 87.50
N TYR A 2 17.37 1.05 87.15
CA TYR A 2 16.32 1.57 86.24
C TYR A 2 16.68 2.59 85.12
N ARG A 3 16.49 2.21 83.84
CA ARG A 3 15.24 2.50 83.09
C ARG A 3 15.28 2.00 81.63
N PHE A 4 14.14 1.45 81.23
CA PHE A 4 13.68 1.14 79.87
C PHE A 4 13.83 2.30 78.88
N ILE A 5 13.96 1.99 77.58
CA ILE A 5 13.00 2.36 76.52
C ILE A 5 13.30 1.53 75.24
N ARG A 6 12.31 0.73 74.83
CA ARG A 6 12.18 0.11 73.51
C ARG A 6 11.89 1.19 72.47
N LYS A 7 12.54 1.14 71.30
CA LYS A 7 11.99 1.70 70.07
C LYS A 7 12.09 0.67 68.95
N SER A 8 10.95 0.07 68.65
CA SER A 8 10.66 -0.72 67.46
C SER A 8 10.68 0.19 66.24
N PHE A 9 11.48 -0.14 65.22
CA PHE A 9 11.36 0.46 63.89
C PHE A 9 10.52 -0.48 63.02
N LEU A 10 9.30 -0.05 62.73
CA LEU A 10 8.41 -0.63 61.72
C LEU A 10 8.99 -0.33 60.33
N ALA A 11 9.37 -1.37 59.60
CA ALA A 11 9.68 -1.29 58.18
C ALA A 11 8.38 -1.02 57.41
N SER A 12 8.26 0.18 56.84
CA SER A 12 7.19 0.52 55.91
C SER A 12 7.64 0.19 54.50
N VAL A 13 7.08 -0.88 53.93
CA VAL A 13 7.24 -1.26 52.52
C VAL A 13 6.34 -0.35 51.69
N ALA A 14 6.92 0.65 51.03
CA ALA A 14 6.24 1.43 50.01
C ALA A 14 6.27 0.64 48.69
N VAL A 15 5.14 0.01 48.34
CA VAL A 15 4.90 -0.55 47.01
C VAL A 15 4.64 0.64 46.06
N GLY A 16 5.68 1.04 45.34
CA GLY A 16 5.57 2.01 44.25
C GLY A 16 4.85 1.37 43.07
N VAL A 17 3.60 1.75 42.85
CA VAL A 17 2.85 1.47 41.62
C VAL A 17 3.50 2.25 40.48
N VAL A 18 4.28 1.56 39.65
CA VAL A 18 4.77 2.12 38.38
C VAL A 18 3.60 2.13 37.40
N LEU A 19 2.92 3.27 37.31
CA LEU A 19 2.00 3.57 36.22
C LEU A 19 2.79 3.59 34.90
N LEU A 20 2.63 2.53 34.10
CA LEU A 20 3.09 2.48 32.71
C LEU A 20 2.34 3.55 31.91
N MET A 21 2.92 4.75 31.82
CA MET A 21 2.45 5.76 30.88
C MET A 21 2.80 5.32 29.45
N PRO A 22 1.85 5.35 28.50
CA PRO A 22 2.14 5.06 27.11
C PRO A 22 3.17 6.05 26.57
N ASN A 23 4.17 5.49 25.90
CA ASN A 23 5.38 6.14 25.42
C ASN A 23 5.05 7.33 24.47
N GLN A 24 5.05 8.56 24.99
CA GLN A 24 4.74 9.79 24.24
C GLN A 24 5.85 10.22 23.24
N GLN A 25 6.96 9.48 23.17
CA GLN A 25 8.11 9.84 22.32
C GLN A 25 7.90 9.63 20.80
N ALA A 26 6.74 9.13 20.36
CA ALA A 26 6.44 9.01 18.92
C ALA A 26 5.74 10.25 18.30
N ARG A 27 5.47 11.32 19.07
CA ARG A 27 4.60 12.42 18.60
C ARG A 27 5.22 13.80 18.44
N ALA A 28 6.54 13.94 18.54
CA ALA A 28 7.18 15.26 18.48
C ALA A 28 8.32 15.32 17.46
N GLN A 29 7.99 15.31 16.15
CA GLN A 29 8.78 15.97 15.09
C GLN A 29 7.85 16.22 13.88
N ASN A 30 7.22 17.39 13.79
CA ASN A 30 6.69 17.90 12.52
C ASN A 30 6.34 19.39 12.64
N GLU A 31 7.36 20.24 12.58
CA GLU A 31 7.19 21.65 12.24
C GLU A 31 7.83 21.88 10.87
N GLY A 32 7.06 22.40 9.91
CA GLY A 32 7.61 23.05 8.69
C GLY A 32 7.42 22.38 7.32
N VAL A 33 6.80 21.21 7.20
CA VAL A 33 6.34 20.65 5.91
C VAL A 33 4.96 20.06 6.13
N LYS A 34 3.93 20.50 5.39
CA LYS A 34 2.62 19.83 5.41
C LYS A 34 2.81 18.40 4.91
N THR A 35 2.99 17.45 5.82
CA THR A 35 3.03 16.03 5.45
C THR A 35 1.68 15.66 4.89
N ALA A 36 1.66 15.01 3.72
CA ALA A 36 0.43 14.52 3.13
C ALA A 36 -0.32 13.62 4.13
N SER A 37 -1.66 13.66 4.15
CA SER A 37 -2.44 12.74 4.98
C SER A 37 -2.27 11.29 4.49
N ALA A 38 -2.56 10.30 5.35
CA ALA A 38 -2.57 8.89 4.94
C ALA A 38 -3.46 8.67 3.72
N GLU A 39 -4.67 9.25 3.73
CA GLU A 39 -5.61 9.19 2.61
C GLU A 39 -5.02 9.75 1.31
N SER A 40 -4.28 10.87 1.38
CA SER A 40 -3.64 11.47 0.21
C SER A 40 -2.55 10.56 -0.37
N ARG A 41 -1.79 9.87 0.50
CA ARG A 41 -0.78 8.88 0.09
C ARG A 41 -1.40 7.64 -0.54
N ILE A 42 -2.48 7.11 0.06
CA ILE A 42 -3.25 6.00 -0.51
C ILE A 42 -3.79 6.41 -1.88
N ALA A 43 -4.46 7.56 -1.98
CA ALA A 43 -5.01 8.02 -3.26
C ALA A 43 -3.95 8.17 -4.35
N ALA A 44 -2.76 8.69 -4.03
CA ALA A 44 -1.67 8.84 -4.99
C ALA A 44 -1.11 7.50 -5.49
N LYS A 45 -1.04 6.48 -4.63
CA LYS A 45 -0.58 5.14 -5.01
C LYS A 45 -1.64 4.36 -5.78
N THR A 46 -2.89 4.45 -5.34
CA THR A 46 -4.00 3.63 -5.83
C THR A 46 -4.70 4.22 -7.06
N PHE A 47 -4.78 5.55 -7.16
CA PHE A 47 -5.54 6.24 -8.21
C PHE A 47 -4.75 7.38 -8.91
N PRO A 48 -3.59 7.09 -9.56
CA PRO A 48 -2.76 8.13 -10.17
C PRO A 48 -3.49 9.09 -11.13
N LEU A 49 -4.40 8.57 -11.98
CA LEU A 49 -5.19 9.41 -12.88
C LEU A 49 -6.06 10.44 -12.14
N LEU A 50 -6.76 10.01 -11.08
CA LEU A 50 -7.66 10.89 -10.33
C LEU A 50 -6.87 11.96 -9.57
N VAL A 51 -5.72 11.59 -9.01
CA VAL A 51 -4.83 12.54 -8.34
C VAL A 51 -4.25 13.54 -9.34
N ALA A 52 -3.78 13.08 -10.50
CA ALA A 52 -3.26 13.97 -11.54
C ALA A 52 -4.31 14.99 -12.01
N ILE A 53 -5.55 14.55 -12.27
CA ILE A 53 -6.66 15.46 -12.64
C ILE A 53 -6.92 16.49 -11.54
N ARG A 54 -6.82 16.10 -10.27
CA ARG A 54 -7.08 17.00 -9.14
C ARG A 54 -5.95 18.01 -8.91
N GLU A 55 -4.70 17.61 -9.13
CA GLU A 55 -3.52 18.43 -8.87
C GLU A 55 -3.21 19.40 -10.01
N ASP A 56 -3.56 19.05 -11.25
CA ASP A 56 -3.45 19.96 -12.39
C ASP A 56 -4.62 20.97 -12.37
N GLY A 57 -4.33 22.23 -12.01
CA GLY A 57 -5.35 23.28 -11.88
C GLY A 57 -6.15 23.55 -13.16
N LYS A 58 -5.54 23.39 -14.35
CA LYS A 58 -6.22 23.61 -15.63
C LYS A 58 -7.14 22.44 -15.94
N VAL A 59 -6.64 21.21 -15.85
CA VAL A 59 -7.44 20.01 -16.10
C VAL A 59 -8.56 19.89 -15.07
N LYS A 60 -8.30 20.20 -13.80
CA LYS A 60 -9.32 20.29 -12.75
C LYS A 60 -10.45 21.24 -13.13
N HIS A 61 -10.11 22.43 -13.63
CA HIS A 61 -11.11 23.43 -14.05
C HIS A 61 -11.95 22.94 -15.23
N ILE A 62 -11.32 22.39 -16.26
CA ILE A 62 -11.98 21.83 -17.45
C ILE A 62 -12.94 20.70 -17.05
N VAL A 63 -12.46 19.74 -16.25
CA VAL A 63 -13.27 18.60 -15.79
C VAL A 63 -14.38 19.08 -14.84
N GLY A 64 -14.12 20.02 -13.95
CA GLY A 64 -15.12 20.55 -13.02
C GLY A 64 -16.28 21.29 -13.70
N ASN A 65 -16.03 21.88 -14.88
CA ASN A 65 -17.03 22.65 -15.64
C ASN A 65 -17.73 21.86 -16.74
N ASN A 66 -17.38 20.59 -16.93
CA ASN A 66 -18.02 19.76 -17.94
C ASN A 66 -19.44 19.33 -17.50
N ILE A 67 -20.43 19.55 -18.36
CA ILE A 67 -21.85 19.28 -18.05
C ILE A 67 -22.15 17.82 -17.73
N VAL A 68 -21.47 16.86 -18.36
CA VAL A 68 -21.66 15.42 -18.07
C VAL A 68 -21.19 15.09 -16.67
N PHE A 69 -20.04 15.65 -16.26
CA PHE A 69 -19.48 15.47 -14.93
C PHE A 69 -20.31 16.16 -13.85
N GLN A 70 -20.81 17.38 -14.09
CA GLN A 70 -21.73 18.05 -13.19
C GLN A 70 -23.04 17.29 -13.03
N GLY A 71 -23.59 16.76 -14.13
CA GLY A 71 -24.76 15.88 -14.10
C GLY A 71 -24.52 14.61 -13.28
N ALA A 72 -23.34 14.00 -13.38
CA ALA A 72 -22.97 12.84 -12.58
C ALA A 72 -22.87 13.18 -11.07
N VAL A 73 -22.31 14.35 -10.73
CA VAL A 73 -22.28 14.85 -9.34
C VAL A 73 -23.70 15.02 -8.80
N ALA A 74 -24.57 15.71 -9.55
CA ALA A 74 -25.94 15.97 -9.13
C ALA A 74 -26.76 14.67 -8.95
N LYS A 75 -26.68 13.75 -9.92
CA LYS A 75 -27.36 12.45 -9.85
C LYS A 75 -26.92 11.65 -8.62
N ARG A 76 -25.61 11.58 -8.36
CA ARG A 76 -25.09 10.85 -7.20
C ARG A 76 -25.44 11.54 -5.88
N GLY A 77 -25.42 12.87 -5.84
CA GLY A 77 -25.90 13.65 -4.70
C GLY A 77 -27.35 13.31 -4.36
N GLY A 78 -28.25 13.34 -5.35
CA GLY A 78 -29.66 12.99 -5.14
C GLY A 78 -29.88 11.53 -4.70
N ARG A 79 -29.08 10.58 -5.22
CA ARG A 79 -29.09 9.19 -4.73
C ARG A 79 -28.67 9.11 -3.27
N LEU A 80 -27.59 9.78 -2.90
CA LEU A 80 -27.10 9.79 -1.52
C LEU A 80 -28.12 10.45 -0.58
N ASP A 81 -28.78 11.52 -1.00
CA ASP A 81 -29.84 12.20 -0.23
C ASP A 81 -31.00 11.27 0.07
N SER A 82 -31.47 10.58 -0.97
CA SER A 82 -32.54 9.58 -0.84
C SER A 82 -32.10 8.45 0.10
N ALA A 83 -30.85 8.00 -0.02
CA ALA A 83 -30.28 6.96 0.82
C ALA A 83 -30.19 7.36 2.29
N LEU A 84 -29.63 8.54 2.60
CA LEU A 84 -29.53 9.06 3.98
C LEU A 84 -30.92 9.20 4.64
N ASN A 85 -31.97 9.47 3.87
CA ASN A 85 -33.32 9.62 4.42
C ASN A 85 -34.10 8.29 4.59
N SER A 86 -33.73 7.23 3.88
CA SER A 86 -34.59 6.03 3.76
C SER A 86 -33.89 4.69 3.99
N CYS A 87 -32.56 4.62 3.88
CA CYS A 87 -31.82 3.38 4.00
C CYS A 87 -31.84 2.83 5.43
N LYS A 88 -32.12 1.53 5.54
CA LYS A 88 -32.01 0.78 6.79
C LYS A 88 -30.67 0.07 6.95
N GLU A 89 -30.02 -0.24 5.83
CA GLU A 89 -28.76 -0.99 5.79
C GLU A 89 -27.59 -0.13 5.34
N VAL A 90 -26.40 -0.42 5.87
CA VAL A 90 -25.17 0.30 5.51
C VAL A 90 -24.80 0.10 4.03
N SER A 91 -25.17 -1.04 3.44
CA SER A 91 -24.92 -1.36 2.04
C SER A 91 -25.64 -0.42 1.07
N CYS A 92 -26.82 0.06 1.46
CA CYS A 92 -27.63 1.01 0.70
C CYS A 92 -26.94 2.38 0.59
N TYR A 93 -26.20 2.82 1.63
CA TYR A 93 -25.36 4.03 1.55
C TYR A 93 -24.21 3.85 0.55
N ALA A 94 -23.52 2.71 0.58
CA ALA A 94 -22.43 2.42 -0.35
C ALA A 94 -22.93 2.41 -1.80
N GLU A 95 -24.06 1.76 -2.08
CA GLU A 95 -24.67 1.70 -3.42
C GLU A 95 -25.02 3.08 -3.96
N ALA A 96 -25.45 4.00 -3.09
CA ALA A 96 -25.80 5.35 -3.50
C ALA A 96 -24.60 6.13 -4.08
N VAL A 97 -23.39 5.87 -3.55
CA VAL A 97 -22.15 6.55 -4.00
C VAL A 97 -21.34 5.75 -5.03
N GLN A 98 -21.54 4.42 -5.14
CA GLN A 98 -20.87 3.59 -6.13
C GLN A 98 -21.13 4.05 -7.57
N TRP A 99 -20.19 3.73 -8.45
CA TRP A 99 -20.32 3.91 -9.89
C TRP A 99 -21.16 2.81 -10.51
N THR A 100 -22.18 3.15 -11.27
CA THR A 100 -22.87 2.17 -12.12
C THR A 100 -22.10 1.93 -13.43
N PRO A 101 -22.31 0.80 -14.13
CA PRO A 101 -21.67 0.56 -15.43
C PRO A 101 -21.93 1.68 -16.45
N SER A 102 -23.16 2.22 -16.49
CA SER A 102 -23.52 3.35 -17.35
C SER A 102 -22.73 4.60 -16.98
N GLU A 103 -22.67 4.96 -15.69
CA GLU A 103 -21.91 6.14 -15.25
C GLU A 103 -20.41 6.02 -15.53
N MET A 104 -19.83 4.82 -15.36
CA MET A 104 -18.44 4.59 -15.73
C MET A 104 -18.24 4.81 -17.23
N HIS A 105 -19.17 4.32 -18.07
CA HIS A 105 -19.09 4.49 -19.51
C HIS A 105 -19.25 5.95 -19.93
N ASP A 106 -20.28 6.64 -19.44
CA ASP A 106 -20.55 8.04 -19.76
C ASP A 106 -19.37 8.94 -19.36
N ALA A 107 -18.80 8.71 -18.18
CA ALA A 107 -17.63 9.42 -17.73
C ALA A 107 -16.39 9.14 -18.60
N ALA A 108 -16.19 7.89 -19.04
CA ALA A 108 -15.10 7.55 -19.94
C ALA A 108 -15.23 8.28 -21.28
N SER A 109 -16.44 8.27 -21.85
CA SER A 109 -16.75 8.95 -23.11
C SER A 109 -16.54 10.46 -23.00
N ALA A 110 -16.97 11.07 -21.89
CA ALA A 110 -16.72 12.49 -21.63
C ALA A 110 -15.22 12.82 -21.46
N LEU A 111 -14.45 11.99 -20.75
CA LEU A 111 -13.00 12.16 -20.61
C LEU A 111 -12.28 12.07 -21.97
N ILE A 112 -12.69 11.13 -22.83
CA ILE A 112 -12.12 10.98 -24.17
C ILE A 112 -12.43 12.19 -25.05
N LYS A 113 -13.68 12.68 -25.01
CA LYS A 113 -14.05 13.89 -25.75
C LYS A 113 -13.21 15.09 -25.30
N LEU A 114 -13.08 15.30 -23.99
CA LEU A 114 -12.19 16.34 -23.46
C LEU A 114 -10.74 16.13 -23.89
N TYR A 115 -10.23 14.89 -23.95
CA TYR A 115 -8.87 14.65 -24.41
C TYR A 115 -8.67 15.07 -25.88
N GLN A 116 -9.69 14.91 -26.73
CA GLN A 116 -9.65 15.34 -28.12
C GLN A 116 -9.69 16.86 -28.27
N GLU A 117 -10.44 17.55 -27.41
CA GLU A 117 -10.65 19.00 -27.47
C GLU A 117 -9.55 19.77 -26.75
N GLU A 118 -9.08 19.29 -25.60
CA GLU A 118 -8.30 20.05 -24.64
C GLU A 118 -6.82 19.65 -24.60
N LYS A 119 -5.95 20.60 -24.95
CA LYS A 119 -4.49 20.39 -24.95
C LYS A 119 -3.96 19.99 -23.57
N ALA A 120 -4.47 20.61 -22.50
CA ALA A 120 -4.04 20.35 -21.14
C ALA A 120 -4.26 18.88 -20.73
N LEU A 121 -5.39 18.28 -21.13
CA LEU A 121 -5.65 16.87 -20.84
C LEU A 121 -4.72 15.95 -21.64
N ARG A 122 -4.38 16.28 -22.90
CA ARG A 122 -3.37 15.53 -23.66
C ARG A 122 -2.00 15.56 -23.00
N GLU A 123 -1.57 16.73 -22.54
CA GLU A 123 -0.30 16.90 -21.84
C GLU A 123 -0.25 16.08 -20.54
N LEU A 124 -1.35 16.05 -19.79
CA LEU A 124 -1.48 15.23 -18.57
C LEU A 124 -1.40 13.73 -18.86
N ILE A 125 -2.07 13.24 -19.91
CA ILE A 125 -1.98 11.81 -20.30
C ILE A 125 -0.57 11.45 -20.76
N ALA A 126 0.07 12.31 -21.54
CA ALA A 126 1.46 12.12 -21.95
C ALA A 126 2.40 12.08 -20.73
N GLU A 127 2.15 12.91 -19.71
CA GLU A 127 2.92 12.88 -18.46
C GLU A 127 2.73 11.58 -17.67
N LEU A 128 1.49 11.09 -17.54
CA LEU A 128 1.21 9.81 -16.88
C LEU A 128 1.93 8.65 -17.56
N LYS A 129 1.96 8.62 -18.89
CA LYS A 129 2.74 7.63 -19.65
C LYS A 129 4.25 7.77 -19.42
N ARG A 130 4.80 8.99 -19.50
CA ARG A 130 6.23 9.24 -19.22
C ARG A 130 6.66 8.83 -17.81
N LYS A 131 5.77 8.95 -16.83
CA LYS A 131 6.02 8.58 -15.42
C LYS A 131 5.77 7.10 -15.13
N HIS A 132 5.39 6.32 -16.13
CA HIS A 132 4.98 4.94 -16.00
C HIS A 132 3.88 4.69 -14.96
N ALA A 133 2.86 5.56 -14.97
CA ALA A 133 1.76 5.49 -13.99
C ALA A 133 0.85 4.27 -14.20
N TYR A 134 0.80 3.72 -15.42
CA TYR A 134 -0.03 2.57 -15.79
C TYR A 134 0.66 1.72 -16.89
N PRO A 135 1.76 1.02 -16.58
CA PRO A 135 2.56 0.30 -17.57
C PRO A 135 1.79 -0.77 -18.35
N LEU A 136 0.74 -1.38 -17.80
CA LEU A 136 -0.09 -2.33 -18.55
C LEU A 136 -0.89 -1.69 -19.69
N TYR A 137 -1.05 -0.37 -19.68
CA TYR A 137 -1.85 0.37 -20.65
C TYR A 137 -1.00 1.25 -21.58
N GLU A 138 0.31 1.35 -21.36
CA GLU A 138 1.19 2.30 -22.05
C GLU A 138 1.24 2.12 -23.57
N GLU A 139 1.23 0.86 -24.02
CA GLU A 139 1.22 0.48 -25.44
C GLU A 139 -0.13 0.74 -26.13
N LEU A 140 -1.18 1.07 -25.37
CA LEU A 140 -2.48 1.43 -25.94
C LEU A 140 -2.44 2.85 -26.50
N ALA A 141 -3.27 3.11 -27.52
CA ALA A 141 -3.57 4.47 -27.96
C ALA A 141 -4.06 5.32 -26.77
N ASP A 142 -3.74 6.61 -26.74
CA ASP A 142 -3.97 7.47 -25.56
C ASP A 142 -5.42 7.49 -25.07
N THR A 143 -6.41 7.45 -25.97
CA THR A 143 -7.83 7.37 -25.59
C THR A 143 -8.18 6.03 -24.94
N ALA A 144 -7.52 4.94 -25.34
CA ALA A 144 -7.68 3.63 -24.72
C ALA A 144 -6.92 3.55 -23.38
N PHE A 145 -5.72 4.14 -23.27
CA PHE A 145 -5.02 4.33 -22.00
C PHE A 145 -5.90 5.07 -20.98
N LEU A 146 -6.45 6.22 -21.37
CA LEU A 146 -7.32 7.04 -20.50
C LEU A 146 -8.55 6.26 -20.05
N ARG A 147 -9.22 5.56 -20.97
CA ARG A 147 -10.36 4.69 -20.66
C ARG A 147 -10.00 3.60 -19.65
N SER A 148 -8.88 2.90 -19.87
CA SER A 148 -8.42 1.81 -19.00
C SER A 148 -8.04 2.30 -17.61
N ALA A 149 -7.30 3.41 -17.50
CA ALA A 149 -6.94 4.04 -16.23
C ALA A 149 -8.17 4.52 -15.46
N TRP A 150 -9.16 5.08 -16.16
CA TRP A 150 -10.44 5.47 -15.57
C TRP A 150 -11.23 4.27 -15.04
N TYR A 151 -11.42 3.22 -15.85
CA TYR A 151 -12.14 2.03 -15.39
C TYR A 151 -11.43 1.31 -14.25
N ASN A 152 -10.10 1.25 -14.26
CA ASN A 152 -9.31 0.71 -13.16
C ASN A 152 -9.61 1.49 -11.86
N SER A 153 -9.64 2.82 -11.93
CA SER A 153 -9.95 3.67 -10.77
C SER A 153 -11.40 3.51 -10.29
N ALA A 154 -12.38 3.59 -11.19
CA ALA A 154 -13.80 3.51 -10.83
C ALA A 154 -14.18 2.14 -10.25
N ARG A 155 -13.68 1.04 -10.84
CA ARG A 155 -13.90 -0.31 -10.32
C ARG A 155 -13.19 -0.53 -8.98
N GLY A 156 -11.99 0.02 -8.83
CA GLY A 156 -11.25 0.00 -7.57
C GLY A 156 -12.00 0.66 -6.42
N ILE A 157 -12.57 1.85 -6.66
CA ILE A 157 -13.43 2.53 -5.68
C ILE A 157 -14.63 1.67 -5.30
N ASN A 158 -15.31 1.07 -6.30
CA ASN A 158 -16.44 0.18 -6.04
C ASN A 158 -16.02 -1.05 -5.22
N TYR A 159 -14.86 -1.65 -5.53
CA TYR A 159 -14.32 -2.79 -4.81
C TYR A 159 -14.07 -2.46 -3.34
N ILE A 160 -13.43 -1.32 -3.05
CA ILE A 160 -13.19 -0.86 -1.68
C ILE A 160 -14.51 -0.70 -0.91
N LEU A 161 -15.53 -0.08 -1.53
CA LEU A 161 -16.85 0.09 -0.90
C LEU A 161 -17.59 -1.25 -0.72
N ASP A 162 -17.49 -2.14 -1.70
CA ASP A 162 -18.05 -3.48 -1.65
C ASP A 162 -17.45 -4.30 -0.48
N THR A 163 -16.13 -4.22 -0.28
CA THR A 163 -15.46 -4.95 0.80
C THR A 163 -15.66 -4.28 2.15
N TYR A 164 -15.33 -3.00 2.27
CA TYR A 164 -15.16 -2.33 3.57
C TYR A 164 -16.38 -1.55 4.06
N ILE A 165 -17.46 -1.50 3.27
CA ILE A 165 -18.77 -1.03 3.72
C ILE A 165 -19.83 -2.13 3.60
N LYS A 166 -19.91 -2.80 2.44
CA LYS A 166 -20.94 -3.83 2.19
C LYS A 166 -20.59 -5.21 2.75
N GLY A 167 -19.36 -5.41 3.24
CA GLY A 167 -18.91 -6.67 3.82
C GLY A 167 -18.77 -7.82 2.80
N LYS A 168 -18.62 -7.51 1.50
CA LYS A 168 -18.35 -8.55 0.50
C LYS A 168 -16.97 -9.14 0.75
N ALA A 169 -16.86 -10.48 0.66
CA ALA A 169 -15.60 -11.17 0.83
C ALA A 169 -14.55 -10.69 -0.19
N PRO A 170 -13.38 -10.21 0.25
CA PRO A 170 -12.28 -9.86 -0.65
C PRO A 170 -11.57 -11.12 -1.16
N ARG A 171 -10.64 -10.93 -2.10
CA ARG A 171 -9.81 -12.02 -2.67
C ARG A 171 -9.17 -12.89 -1.59
N TYR A 172 -8.66 -12.26 -0.52
CA TYR A 172 -8.03 -12.93 0.61
C TYR A 172 -8.76 -12.63 1.94
N ALA A 173 -9.97 -13.16 2.09
CA ALA A 173 -10.84 -12.92 3.25
C ALA A 173 -10.18 -13.11 4.63
N LYS A 174 -9.22 -14.03 4.77
CA LYS A 174 -8.51 -14.27 6.05
C LYS A 174 -7.70 -13.07 6.56
N ILE A 175 -7.26 -12.17 5.67
CA ILE A 175 -6.38 -11.05 6.01
C ILE A 175 -6.95 -9.69 5.58
N ASP A 176 -7.94 -9.67 4.68
CA ASP A 176 -8.43 -8.42 4.09
C ASP A 176 -9.90 -8.13 4.39
N ALA A 177 -10.61 -9.02 5.11
CA ALA A 177 -12.01 -8.79 5.44
C ALA A 177 -12.23 -7.50 6.26
N ILE A 178 -13.47 -7.00 6.17
CA ILE A 178 -14.01 -5.93 7.01
C ILE A 178 -13.99 -6.34 8.49
N ASP A 179 -13.86 -5.37 9.40
CA ASP A 179 -13.85 -5.66 10.85
C ASP A 179 -15.24 -5.73 11.48
N PHE A 180 -16.21 -5.09 10.83
CA PHE A 180 -17.53 -4.86 11.41
C PHE A 180 -18.45 -6.04 11.12
N ALA A 181 -19.20 -6.44 12.14
CA ALA A 181 -20.25 -7.44 11.99
C ALA A 181 -21.37 -6.90 11.09
N GLN A 182 -22.07 -7.81 10.41
CA GLN A 182 -23.24 -7.43 9.64
C GLN A 182 -24.29 -6.80 10.57
N GLY A 183 -24.77 -5.60 10.21
CA GLY A 183 -25.77 -4.87 10.99
C GLY A 183 -25.23 -4.10 12.20
N ASP A 184 -23.92 -3.95 12.35
CA ASP A 184 -23.32 -3.16 13.44
C ASP A 184 -23.89 -1.71 13.47
N PRO A 185 -24.60 -1.32 14.53
CA PRO A 185 -25.28 -0.01 14.61
C PRO A 185 -24.30 1.15 14.73
N GLU A 186 -23.15 0.95 15.37
CA GLU A 186 -22.12 1.98 15.53
C GLU A 186 -21.42 2.21 14.19
N PHE A 187 -21.07 1.13 13.48
CA PHE A 187 -20.54 1.24 12.13
C PHE A 187 -21.51 1.94 11.19
N LYS A 188 -22.80 1.56 11.21
CA LYS A 188 -23.84 2.21 10.41
C LYS A 188 -23.92 3.71 10.72
N LYS A 189 -23.87 4.10 11.99
CA LYS A 189 -23.86 5.51 12.41
C LYS A 189 -22.63 6.24 11.89
N GLN A 190 -21.44 5.65 11.99
CA GLN A 190 -20.20 6.26 11.48
C GLN A 190 -20.26 6.49 9.96
N VAL A 191 -20.76 5.52 9.20
CA VAL A 191 -20.95 5.65 7.75
C VAL A 191 -21.95 6.76 7.43
N PHE A 192 -23.09 6.79 8.12
CA PHE A 192 -24.11 7.83 7.97
C PHE A 192 -23.56 9.24 8.24
N ASP A 193 -22.91 9.44 9.38
CA ASP A 193 -22.34 10.73 9.78
C ASP A 193 -21.26 11.18 8.78
N SER A 194 -20.41 10.25 8.35
CA SER A 194 -19.37 10.53 7.36
C SER A 194 -19.96 10.91 6.00
N PHE A 195 -20.94 10.17 5.51
CA PHE A 195 -21.55 10.41 4.20
C PHE A 195 -22.39 11.70 4.19
N THR A 196 -23.01 12.05 5.31
CA THR A 196 -23.68 13.36 5.49
C THR A 196 -22.66 14.51 5.36
N ARG A 197 -21.53 14.45 6.08
CA ARG A 197 -20.47 15.46 5.94
C ARG A 197 -19.88 15.50 4.53
N LEU A 198 -19.69 14.34 3.92
CA LEU A 198 -19.22 14.24 2.54
C LEU A 198 -20.24 14.84 1.58
N LYS A 199 -21.55 14.74 1.81
CA LYS A 199 -22.54 15.44 0.98
C LYS A 199 -22.40 16.97 1.13
N ASP A 200 -22.32 17.49 2.34
CA ASP A 200 -22.47 18.93 2.60
C ASP A 200 -21.33 19.80 2.07
N ALA A 201 -20.10 19.27 1.98
CA ALA A 201 -18.97 20.05 1.47
C ALA A 201 -18.95 20.21 -0.09
N SER A 202 -20.11 20.31 -0.76
CA SER A 202 -20.37 19.98 -2.18
C SER A 202 -20.02 21.02 -3.26
N THR A 203 -19.63 22.25 -2.92
CA THR A 203 -19.35 23.27 -3.95
C THR A 203 -18.02 23.03 -4.68
N GLY A 204 -18.04 23.05 -6.02
CA GLY A 204 -16.83 23.03 -6.87
C GLY A 204 -16.07 21.69 -6.97
N ARG A 205 -16.76 20.56 -6.80
CA ARG A 205 -16.15 19.21 -6.76
C ARG A 205 -15.96 18.56 -8.12
N LEU A 206 -14.95 17.70 -8.19
CA LEU A 206 -14.77 16.78 -9.31
C LEU A 206 -15.76 15.61 -9.20
N PHE A 207 -16.18 15.07 -10.36
CA PHE A 207 -17.17 14.00 -10.45
C PHE A 207 -16.82 12.71 -9.70
N PHE A 208 -15.56 12.54 -9.33
CA PHE A 208 -15.07 11.40 -8.54
C PHE A 208 -14.80 11.71 -7.06
N ASP A 209 -14.95 12.95 -6.59
CA ASP A 209 -14.57 13.31 -5.23
C ASP A 209 -15.40 12.58 -4.17
N LEU A 210 -16.73 12.55 -4.32
CA LEU A 210 -17.62 11.86 -3.39
C LEU A 210 -17.31 10.35 -3.28
N PRO A 211 -17.30 9.56 -4.38
CA PRO A 211 -17.01 8.13 -4.30
C PRO A 211 -15.58 7.84 -3.84
N LEU A 212 -14.59 8.63 -4.26
CA LEU A 212 -13.20 8.45 -3.81
C LEU A 212 -13.05 8.71 -2.31
N LYS A 213 -13.63 9.80 -1.79
CA LYS A 213 -13.58 10.10 -0.35
C LYS A 213 -14.35 9.06 0.49
N ALA A 214 -15.46 8.55 -0.02
CA ALA A 214 -16.19 7.45 0.62
C ALA A 214 -15.34 6.18 0.71
N ALA A 215 -14.61 5.82 -0.35
CA ALA A 215 -13.69 4.68 -0.35
C ALA A 215 -12.51 4.87 0.61
N LEU A 216 -11.89 6.06 0.62
CA LEU A 216 -10.81 6.37 1.57
C LEU A 216 -11.30 6.31 3.02
N PHE A 217 -12.49 6.85 3.30
CA PHE A 217 -13.14 6.71 4.60
C PHE A 217 -13.33 5.24 4.98
N ALA A 218 -13.84 4.41 4.05
CA ALA A 218 -14.03 2.98 4.31
C ALA A 218 -12.73 2.27 4.72
N LEU A 219 -11.60 2.59 4.06
CA LEU A 219 -10.29 2.08 4.44
C LEU A 219 -9.87 2.56 5.83
N MET A 220 -9.94 3.88 6.08
CA MET A 220 -9.51 4.46 7.36
C MET A 220 -10.32 3.93 8.55
N THR A 221 -11.64 3.79 8.40
CA THR A 221 -12.53 3.24 9.44
C THR A 221 -12.24 1.77 9.74
N ASN A 222 -11.77 1.00 8.75
CA ASN A 222 -11.32 -0.38 8.94
C ASN A 222 -9.83 -0.48 9.33
N GLY A 223 -9.17 0.63 9.66
CA GLY A 223 -7.74 0.64 10.00
C GLY A 223 -6.83 0.17 8.86
N ARG A 224 -7.27 0.31 7.60
CA ARG A 224 -6.57 -0.14 6.39
C ARG A 224 -5.70 0.96 5.78
N ASP A 225 -4.80 1.50 6.58
CA ASP A 225 -3.87 2.56 6.18
C ASP A 225 -2.46 2.04 5.81
N GLU A 226 -2.29 0.72 5.72
CA GLU A 226 -1.00 0.02 5.53
C GLU A 226 -0.18 0.62 4.37
N ALA A 227 -0.83 0.90 3.24
CA ALA A 227 -0.20 1.43 2.04
C ALA A 227 0.47 2.80 2.24
N ALA A 228 0.16 3.52 3.32
CA ALA A 228 0.67 4.85 3.63
C ALA A 228 1.64 4.92 4.81
N ARG A 229 1.80 3.84 5.60
CA ARG A 229 2.53 3.85 6.88
C ARG A 229 4.02 4.16 6.74
N TYR A 230 4.64 3.75 5.63
CA TYR A 230 6.09 3.84 5.42
C TYR A 230 6.50 4.81 4.30
N GLU A 231 5.56 5.64 3.83
CA GLU A 231 5.77 6.52 2.71
C GLU A 231 6.20 7.95 3.14
N PRO A 232 7.11 8.61 2.40
CA PRO A 232 7.75 8.13 1.17
C PRO A 232 8.81 7.04 1.44
N LEU A 233 8.77 5.95 0.68
CA LEU A 233 9.62 4.76 0.92
C LEU A 233 11.13 4.99 0.79
N ARG A 234 11.56 6.14 0.24
CA ARG A 234 12.97 6.58 0.16
C ARG A 234 13.49 7.25 1.44
N ALA A 235 12.62 7.50 2.42
CA ALA A 235 12.94 8.13 3.69
C ALA A 235 12.88 7.10 4.84
N GLY A 236 12.86 7.57 6.09
CA GLY A 236 12.75 6.71 7.26
C GLY A 236 13.82 5.62 7.30
N MET A 237 13.42 4.37 7.52
CA MET A 237 14.32 3.22 7.59
C MET A 237 15.04 2.92 6.28
N ASN A 238 14.60 3.47 5.15
CA ASN A 238 15.24 3.30 3.85
C ASN A 238 16.13 4.48 3.45
N LYS A 239 16.20 5.55 4.26
CA LYS A 239 16.99 6.75 3.93
C LYS A 239 18.47 6.42 3.68
N ALA A 240 19.12 5.77 4.64
CA ALA A 240 20.55 5.45 4.55
C ALA A 240 20.92 4.56 3.36
N PRO A 241 20.23 3.42 3.11
CA PRO A 241 20.53 2.61 1.93
C PRO A 241 20.14 3.31 0.62
N PHE A 242 19.08 4.13 0.60
CA PHE A 242 18.70 4.91 -0.59
C PHE A 242 19.78 5.93 -0.98
N GLU A 243 20.34 6.67 -0.01
CA GLU A 243 21.42 7.63 -0.25
C GLU A 243 22.68 6.95 -0.83
N LYS A 244 22.93 5.68 -0.46
CA LYS A 244 24.08 4.90 -0.93
C LYS A 244 24.00 4.50 -2.40
N ILE A 245 22.80 4.40 -2.99
CA ILE A 245 22.57 3.96 -4.38
C ILE A 245 23.45 4.74 -5.38
N LYS A 246 23.57 6.06 -5.21
CA LYS A 246 24.32 6.94 -6.12
C LYS A 246 25.81 6.60 -6.22
N GLY A 247 26.39 6.01 -5.16
CA GLY A 247 27.81 5.65 -5.11
C GLY A 247 28.12 4.21 -5.55
N VAL A 248 27.11 3.41 -5.90
CA VAL A 248 27.31 1.99 -6.20
C VAL A 248 27.99 1.79 -7.55
N LYS A 249 29.13 1.07 -7.53
CA LYS A 249 29.80 0.59 -8.74
C LYS A 249 29.13 -0.67 -9.26
N TRP A 250 27.99 -0.52 -9.95
CA TRP A 250 27.14 -1.64 -10.36
C TRP A 250 27.84 -2.76 -11.13
N LYS A 251 28.90 -2.45 -11.90
CA LYS A 251 29.68 -3.46 -12.63
C LYS A 251 30.39 -4.47 -11.72
N ALA A 252 30.65 -4.12 -10.46
CA ALA A 252 31.28 -5.01 -9.49
C ALA A 252 30.34 -6.11 -8.94
N TYR A 253 29.04 -5.97 -9.16
CA TYR A 253 28.03 -6.89 -8.62
C TYR A 253 27.33 -7.65 -9.74
N LYS A 254 27.10 -8.95 -9.54
CA LYS A 254 26.32 -9.76 -10.48
C LYS A 254 24.85 -9.34 -10.43
N TYR A 255 24.30 -9.16 -9.23
CA TYR A 255 22.90 -8.84 -9.00
C TYR A 255 22.71 -7.37 -8.60
N SER A 256 21.54 -6.82 -8.93
CA SER A 256 21.14 -5.49 -8.50
C SER A 256 20.84 -5.45 -7.00
N MET A 257 20.10 -6.43 -6.49
CA MET A 257 19.70 -6.55 -5.08
C MET A 257 19.52 -8.03 -4.69
N ILE A 258 19.60 -8.33 -3.39
CA ILE A 258 19.17 -9.60 -2.79
C ILE A 258 17.78 -9.41 -2.18
N LEU A 259 16.75 -10.09 -2.69
CA LEU A 259 15.42 -10.17 -2.10
C LEU A 259 15.37 -11.29 -1.06
N VAL A 260 14.91 -10.95 0.14
CA VAL A 260 14.61 -11.90 1.21
C VAL A 260 13.11 -11.79 1.52
N PRO A 261 12.28 -12.70 0.98
CA PRO A 261 10.86 -12.67 1.27
C PRO A 261 10.58 -12.99 2.74
N GLY A 262 9.60 -12.30 3.28
CA GLY A 262 9.11 -12.49 4.64
C GLY A 262 8.44 -13.84 4.84
N LEU A 263 8.38 -14.23 6.11
CA LEU A 263 7.63 -15.37 6.59
C LEU A 263 6.98 -14.92 7.90
N GLY A 264 5.72 -14.52 7.83
CA GLY A 264 4.96 -14.07 8.98
C GLY A 264 4.83 -15.19 10.01
N PRO A 265 5.03 -14.90 11.30
CA PRO A 265 4.85 -15.88 12.35
C PRO A 265 3.36 -16.27 12.44
N GLU A 266 3.06 -17.57 12.47
CA GLU A 266 1.69 -18.06 12.65
C GLU A 266 1.22 -17.93 14.11
N THR A 267 2.17 -17.86 15.05
CA THR A 267 1.91 -17.80 16.50
C THR A 267 1.90 -16.35 17.01
N PRO A 268 0.81 -15.87 17.64
CA PRO A 268 0.77 -14.56 18.27
C PRO A 268 1.91 -14.39 19.29
N GLY A 269 2.56 -13.22 19.27
CA GLY A 269 3.66 -12.88 20.18
C GLY A 269 5.06 -13.29 19.71
N VAL A 270 5.18 -14.10 18.66
CA VAL A 270 6.47 -14.31 17.99
C VAL A 270 6.75 -13.11 17.09
N VAL A 271 7.89 -12.45 17.29
CA VAL A 271 8.26 -11.22 16.56
C VAL A 271 8.86 -11.54 15.19
N LEU A 272 9.62 -12.64 15.08
CA LEU A 272 10.23 -13.09 13.84
C LEU A 272 10.20 -14.62 13.75
N ASP A 273 9.69 -15.14 12.64
CA ASP A 273 9.59 -16.58 12.40
C ASP A 273 10.99 -17.23 12.27
N PRO A 274 11.21 -18.44 12.80
CA PRO A 274 12.49 -19.17 12.65
C PRO A 274 12.93 -19.39 11.21
N GLY A 275 11.98 -19.63 10.29
CA GLY A 275 12.25 -19.69 8.86
C GLY A 275 12.67 -18.33 8.31
N GLY A 276 12.03 -17.23 8.76
CA GLY A 276 12.45 -15.87 8.46
C GLY A 276 13.89 -15.56 8.92
N ILE A 277 14.27 -16.02 10.11
CA ILE A 277 15.66 -15.95 10.62
C ILE A 277 16.62 -16.69 9.69
N LYS A 278 16.29 -17.93 9.31
CA LYS A 278 17.14 -18.74 8.42
C LYS A 278 17.33 -18.07 7.05
N ARG A 279 16.27 -17.50 6.45
CA ARG A 279 16.36 -16.75 5.18
C ARG A 279 17.29 -15.53 5.31
N CYS A 280 17.19 -14.79 6.40
CA CYS A 280 18.12 -13.68 6.70
C CYS A 280 19.57 -14.15 6.79
N GLN A 281 19.84 -15.28 7.47
CA GLN A 281 21.19 -15.84 7.58
C GLN A 281 21.76 -16.26 6.22
N GLU A 282 20.97 -16.91 5.37
CA GLU A 282 21.40 -17.26 4.01
C GLU A 282 21.67 -16.02 3.16
N ALA A 283 20.83 -14.98 3.26
CA ALA A 283 21.03 -13.73 2.55
C ALA A 283 22.34 -13.03 2.95
N VAL A 284 22.71 -13.09 4.23
CA VAL A 284 24.01 -12.58 4.72
C VAL A 284 25.18 -13.31 4.08
N LYS A 285 25.10 -14.63 3.89
CA LYS A 285 26.16 -15.38 3.19
C LYS A 285 26.35 -14.87 1.76
N ARG A 286 25.25 -14.69 1.01
CA ARG A 286 25.28 -14.17 -0.37
C ARG A 286 25.77 -12.73 -0.44
N PHE A 287 25.37 -11.90 0.52
CA PHE A 287 25.83 -10.52 0.64
C PHE A 287 27.34 -10.45 0.91
N ARG A 288 27.86 -11.25 1.85
CA ARG A 288 29.30 -11.30 2.18
C ARG A 288 30.16 -11.84 1.04
N GLN A 289 29.59 -12.63 0.13
CA GLN A 289 30.22 -13.04 -1.13
C GLN A 289 30.32 -11.90 -2.18
N GLY A 290 29.73 -10.74 -1.91
CA GLY A 290 29.74 -9.61 -2.84
C GLY A 290 28.80 -9.78 -4.03
N LEU A 291 27.76 -10.61 -3.93
CA LEU A 291 26.84 -10.90 -5.04
C LEU A 291 25.95 -9.70 -5.41
N ALA A 292 25.56 -8.89 -4.41
CA ALA A 292 24.77 -7.67 -4.58
C ALA A 292 25.18 -6.60 -3.55
N PRO A 293 24.97 -5.31 -3.84
CA PRO A 293 25.30 -4.20 -2.93
C PRO A 293 24.29 -4.03 -1.79
N PHE A 294 23.09 -4.61 -1.91
CA PHE A 294 21.98 -4.39 -1.00
C PHE A 294 21.21 -5.68 -0.71
N ILE A 295 20.70 -5.78 0.52
CA ILE A 295 19.68 -6.75 0.94
C ILE A 295 18.35 -5.99 1.06
N VAL A 296 17.27 -6.56 0.53
CA VAL A 296 15.90 -6.07 0.69
C VAL A 296 15.09 -7.14 1.39
N VAL A 297 14.66 -6.85 2.61
CA VAL A 297 13.72 -7.69 3.36
C VAL A 297 12.30 -7.21 3.05
N SER A 298 11.42 -8.13 2.66
CA SER A 298 10.09 -7.79 2.13
C SER A 298 8.99 -8.50 2.91
N GLY A 299 7.96 -7.78 3.33
CA GLY A 299 6.85 -8.32 4.11
C GLY A 299 6.17 -7.27 4.99
N GLY A 300 4.84 -7.23 4.94
CA GLY A 300 4.02 -6.22 5.61
C GLY A 300 3.42 -6.66 6.95
N HIS A 301 2.24 -6.12 7.26
CA HIS A 301 1.47 -6.39 8.49
C HIS A 301 0.43 -7.50 8.25
N VAL A 302 0.87 -8.67 7.77
CA VAL A 302 -0.04 -9.70 7.24
C VAL A 302 -0.50 -10.68 8.31
N HIS A 303 0.45 -11.29 9.02
CA HIS A 303 0.19 -12.41 9.90
C HIS A 303 0.70 -12.14 11.34
N PRO A 304 -0.17 -12.34 12.35
CA PRO A 304 -1.62 -12.49 12.26
C PRO A 304 -2.29 -11.24 11.62
N ASN A 305 -3.53 -11.37 11.13
CA ASN A 305 -4.28 -10.25 10.53
C ASN A 305 -4.23 -9.02 11.44
N LYS A 306 -3.84 -7.86 10.89
CA LYS A 306 -3.65 -6.59 11.62
C LYS A 306 -2.59 -6.62 12.72
N THR A 307 -1.59 -7.49 12.59
CA THR A 307 -0.42 -7.46 13.46
C THR A 307 0.20 -6.06 13.52
N PRO A 308 0.58 -5.56 14.71
CA PRO A 308 1.31 -4.30 14.82
C PRO A 308 2.75 -4.41 14.30
N TYR A 309 3.24 -5.63 14.09
CA TYR A 309 4.60 -5.90 13.63
C TYR A 309 4.65 -5.97 12.10
N CYS A 310 5.55 -5.21 11.49
CA CYS A 310 5.87 -5.35 10.07
C CYS A 310 7.05 -6.32 9.92
N GLU A 311 6.86 -7.38 9.14
CA GLU A 311 7.88 -8.43 8.95
C GLU A 311 9.22 -7.84 8.46
N ALA A 312 9.19 -6.98 7.44
CA ALA A 312 10.40 -6.35 6.91
C ALA A 312 11.15 -5.51 7.96
N VAL A 313 10.42 -4.82 8.85
CA VAL A 313 11.03 -4.02 9.93
C VAL A 313 11.76 -4.92 10.92
N GLU A 314 11.13 -6.02 11.34
CA GLU A 314 11.75 -6.95 12.30
C GLU A 314 12.92 -7.71 11.67
N MET A 315 12.82 -8.11 10.40
CA MET A 315 13.92 -8.70 9.66
C MET A 315 15.12 -7.74 9.52
N LYS A 316 14.88 -6.45 9.24
CA LYS A 316 15.95 -5.45 9.17
C LYS A 316 16.63 -5.26 10.53
N LYS A 317 15.88 -5.22 11.62
CA LYS A 317 16.45 -5.18 12.98
C LYS A 317 17.32 -6.40 13.25
N TYR A 318 16.87 -7.60 12.89
CA TYR A 318 17.66 -8.82 13.04
C TYR A 318 18.96 -8.78 12.23
N LEU A 319 18.89 -8.42 10.94
CA LEU A 319 20.08 -8.31 10.08
C LEU A 319 21.12 -7.32 10.65
N THR A 320 20.65 -6.18 11.16
CA THR A 320 21.52 -5.10 11.60
C THR A 320 22.07 -5.30 13.01
N LYS A 321 21.23 -5.71 13.96
CA LYS A 321 21.58 -5.84 15.38
C LYS A 321 22.23 -7.17 15.71
N GLU A 322 21.73 -8.27 15.14
CA GLU A 322 22.18 -9.62 15.50
C GLU A 322 23.23 -10.15 14.52
N LEU A 323 23.08 -9.89 13.22
CA LEU A 323 24.03 -10.38 12.19
C LEU A 323 25.10 -9.35 11.79
N GLY A 324 25.07 -8.15 12.36
CA GLY A 324 26.06 -7.10 12.17
C GLY A 324 26.12 -6.52 10.76
N ILE A 325 25.04 -6.62 9.97
CA ILE A 325 24.98 -6.01 8.64
C ILE A 325 24.78 -4.49 8.78
N PRO A 326 25.55 -3.65 8.08
CA PRO A 326 25.37 -2.21 8.15
C PRO A 326 23.95 -1.78 7.73
N ASP A 327 23.34 -0.86 8.48
CA ASP A 327 21.98 -0.35 8.19
C ASP A 327 21.86 0.23 6.76
N ASN A 328 22.93 0.88 6.29
CA ASN A 328 23.01 1.51 4.98
C ASN A 328 23.11 0.54 3.79
N VAL A 329 22.98 -0.77 4.01
CA VAL A 329 22.85 -1.77 2.93
C VAL A 329 21.58 -2.61 3.02
N VAL A 330 20.72 -2.36 4.02
CA VAL A 330 19.48 -3.13 4.23
C VAL A 330 18.28 -2.23 4.00
N PHE A 331 17.50 -2.51 2.96
CA PHE A 331 16.19 -1.90 2.74
C PHE A 331 15.07 -2.73 3.36
N ILE A 332 13.99 -2.05 3.75
CA ILE A 332 12.67 -2.66 3.98
C ILE A 332 11.76 -2.45 2.77
N GLU A 333 11.02 -3.47 2.41
CA GLU A 333 9.82 -3.40 1.58
C GLU A 333 8.63 -3.81 2.47
N PRO A 334 7.87 -2.86 3.03
CA PRO A 334 6.96 -3.14 4.14
C PRO A 334 5.50 -3.33 3.71
N HIS A 335 5.21 -3.43 2.41
CA HIS A 335 3.83 -3.51 1.92
C HIS A 335 3.46 -4.89 1.41
N ALA A 336 4.41 -5.75 1.03
CA ALA A 336 4.09 -7.06 0.47
C ALA A 336 3.20 -7.91 1.39
N ARG A 337 2.12 -8.42 0.80
CA ARG A 337 1.12 -9.31 1.42
C ARG A 337 1.27 -10.77 1.00
N HIS A 338 1.93 -11.02 -0.14
CA HIS A 338 2.05 -12.34 -0.76
C HIS A 338 3.39 -12.52 -1.44
N THR A 339 3.80 -13.77 -1.71
CA THR A 339 5.05 -14.03 -2.46
C THR A 339 5.07 -13.33 -3.82
N THR A 340 3.93 -13.22 -4.51
CA THR A 340 3.83 -12.46 -5.78
C THR A 340 4.11 -10.97 -5.57
N THR A 341 3.61 -10.38 -4.48
CA THR A 341 3.80 -8.95 -4.21
C THR A 341 5.17 -8.63 -3.62
N ASN A 342 5.88 -9.60 -3.02
CA ASN A 342 7.30 -9.45 -2.66
C ASN A 342 8.15 -9.09 -3.90
N LEU A 343 8.02 -9.85 -5.00
CA LEU A 343 8.74 -9.58 -6.24
C LEU A 343 8.26 -8.28 -6.90
N ARG A 344 6.93 -8.08 -6.97
CA ARG A 344 6.33 -6.86 -7.53
C ARG A 344 6.86 -5.61 -6.82
N ASN A 345 6.85 -5.59 -5.49
CA ASN A 345 7.21 -4.41 -4.73
C ASN A 345 8.71 -4.15 -4.73
N LEU A 346 9.55 -5.20 -4.76
CA LEU A 346 10.96 -5.01 -5.03
C LEU A 346 11.19 -4.39 -6.41
N ASN A 347 10.50 -4.85 -7.46
CA ASN A 347 10.60 -4.23 -8.78
C ASN A 347 10.19 -2.75 -8.72
N ARG A 348 9.12 -2.40 -8.00
CA ARG A 348 8.73 -1.01 -7.78
C ARG A 348 9.88 -0.19 -7.17
N MET A 349 10.56 -0.74 -6.17
CA MET A 349 11.76 -0.09 -5.60
C MET A 349 12.89 0.02 -6.63
N VAL A 350 13.15 -1.02 -7.41
CA VAL A 350 14.20 -0.99 -8.46
C VAL A 350 13.98 0.19 -9.40
N TYR A 351 12.78 0.31 -9.97
CA TYR A 351 12.46 1.40 -10.91
C TYR A 351 12.40 2.77 -10.22
N ARG A 352 11.72 2.88 -9.07
CA ARG A 352 11.53 4.17 -8.38
C ARG A 352 12.82 4.71 -7.75
N PHE A 353 13.76 3.84 -7.38
CA PHE A 353 15.02 4.24 -6.75
C PHE A 353 16.18 4.36 -7.76
N GLY A 354 15.94 4.09 -9.05
CA GLY A 354 16.96 4.18 -10.09
C GLY A 354 18.02 3.08 -10.00
N VAL A 355 17.66 1.92 -9.45
CA VAL A 355 18.52 0.72 -9.46
C VAL A 355 18.50 0.12 -10.89
N PRO A 356 19.63 -0.38 -11.42
CA PRO A 356 19.67 -0.90 -12.79
C PRO A 356 18.75 -2.11 -13.00
N ALA A 357 17.63 -1.91 -13.69
CA ALA A 357 16.70 -2.98 -14.07
C ALA A 357 17.28 -3.96 -15.11
N THR A 358 18.43 -3.62 -15.71
CA THR A 358 19.20 -4.50 -16.61
C THR A 358 20.07 -5.52 -15.86
N LYS A 359 20.06 -5.50 -14.52
CA LYS A 359 20.72 -6.52 -13.70
C LYS A 359 19.68 -7.40 -12.99
N PRO A 360 19.91 -8.72 -12.92
CA PRO A 360 18.99 -9.60 -12.25
C PRO A 360 18.95 -9.31 -10.74
N VAL A 361 17.83 -9.62 -10.12
CA VAL A 361 17.66 -9.72 -8.66
C VAL A 361 17.95 -11.15 -8.25
N LEU A 362 18.62 -11.33 -7.11
CA LEU A 362 18.77 -12.63 -6.46
C LEU A 362 17.70 -12.78 -5.38
N ILE A 363 16.87 -13.81 -5.47
CA ILE A 363 15.96 -14.22 -4.41
C ILE A 363 16.68 -15.24 -3.54
N VAL A 364 16.72 -15.00 -2.23
CA VAL A 364 17.23 -15.94 -1.23
C VAL A 364 16.10 -16.30 -0.28
N THR A 365 15.71 -17.58 -0.28
CA THR A 365 14.60 -18.08 0.53
C THR A 365 14.83 -19.54 0.95
N ASP A 366 13.81 -20.24 1.45
CA ASP A 366 13.86 -21.68 1.70
C ASP A 366 13.41 -22.51 0.49
N THR A 367 13.71 -23.81 0.52
CA THR A 367 13.39 -24.75 -0.56
C THR A 367 11.91 -24.79 -0.92
N SER A 368 11.01 -24.67 0.07
CA SER A 368 9.57 -24.74 -0.16
C SER A 368 9.08 -23.51 -0.92
N GLN A 369 9.46 -22.32 -0.47
CA GLN A 369 9.08 -21.08 -1.14
C GLN A 369 9.76 -20.95 -2.50
N SER A 370 11.03 -21.35 -2.63
CA SER A 370 11.73 -21.42 -3.93
C SER A 370 10.97 -22.31 -4.92
N SER A 371 10.56 -23.52 -4.50
CA SER A 371 9.74 -24.41 -5.32
C SER A 371 8.39 -23.80 -5.70
N TYR A 372 7.73 -23.06 -4.78
CA TYR A 372 6.51 -22.31 -5.11
C TYR A 372 6.76 -21.23 -6.17
N ILE A 373 7.83 -20.44 -6.04
CA ILE A 373 8.20 -19.37 -6.97
C ILE A 373 8.37 -19.94 -8.38
N VAL A 374 9.09 -21.04 -8.50
CA VAL A 374 9.40 -21.68 -9.79
C VAL A 374 8.18 -22.35 -10.42
N ASN A 375 7.39 -23.07 -9.61
CA ASN A 375 6.40 -24.01 -10.16
C ASN A 375 4.95 -23.50 -10.13
N ARG A 376 4.61 -22.54 -9.25
CA ARG A 376 3.20 -22.15 -9.02
C ARG A 376 2.94 -20.65 -9.12
N MET A 377 3.95 -19.82 -8.84
CA MET A 377 3.76 -18.38 -8.77
C MET A 377 3.17 -17.79 -10.05
N ALA A 378 3.55 -18.30 -11.23
CA ALA A 378 3.04 -17.79 -12.50
C ALA A 378 1.51 -17.75 -12.55
N LYS A 379 0.85 -18.84 -12.14
CA LYS A 379 -0.61 -18.94 -12.09
C LYS A 379 -1.22 -17.94 -11.10
N THR A 380 -0.63 -17.84 -9.90
CA THR A 380 -1.08 -16.88 -8.87
C THR A 380 -0.91 -15.43 -9.34
N ALA A 381 0.23 -15.10 -9.95
CA ALA A 381 0.53 -13.77 -10.45
C ALA A 381 -0.43 -13.35 -11.57
N MET A 382 -0.71 -14.23 -12.53
CA MET A 382 -1.69 -13.95 -13.58
C MET A 382 -3.11 -13.76 -13.03
N ARG A 383 -3.50 -14.53 -12.01
CA ARG A 383 -4.81 -14.39 -11.35
C ARG A 383 -4.93 -13.08 -10.56
N ASP A 384 -3.89 -12.72 -9.80
CA ASP A 384 -3.97 -11.63 -8.82
C ASP A 384 -3.54 -10.29 -9.40
N LEU A 385 -2.47 -10.28 -10.20
CA LEU A 385 -1.85 -9.06 -10.75
C LEU A 385 -2.22 -8.84 -12.22
N GLY A 386 -2.56 -9.90 -12.96
CA GLY A 386 -2.77 -9.85 -14.41
C GLY A 386 -1.48 -9.86 -15.23
N TYR A 387 -0.32 -10.00 -14.59
CA TYR A 387 1.00 -10.09 -15.23
C TYR A 387 1.98 -10.88 -14.35
N LEU A 388 3.09 -11.34 -14.94
CA LEU A 388 4.20 -11.93 -14.19
C LEU A 388 5.11 -10.81 -13.65
N PRO A 389 5.41 -10.75 -12.33
CA PRO A 389 6.30 -9.73 -11.77
C PRO A 389 7.78 -10.09 -11.96
N TYR A 390 8.13 -10.80 -13.03
CA TYR A 390 9.49 -11.22 -13.34
C TYR A 390 9.66 -11.56 -14.83
N ARG A 391 10.92 -11.58 -15.26
CA ARG A 391 11.41 -12.09 -16.55
C ARG A 391 12.58 -13.04 -16.30
N ASP A 392 12.77 -14.04 -17.17
CA ASP A 392 13.90 -14.98 -17.16
C ASP A 392 14.17 -15.60 -15.79
N LEU A 393 13.11 -16.11 -15.13
CA LEU A 393 13.20 -16.75 -13.83
C LEU A 393 14.06 -18.02 -13.93
N LYS A 394 15.11 -18.11 -13.11
CA LYS A 394 16.06 -19.22 -13.14
C LYS A 394 16.44 -19.69 -11.75
N THR A 395 16.24 -20.97 -11.48
CA THR A 395 16.74 -21.63 -10.26
C THR A 395 18.26 -21.79 -10.33
N LEU A 396 18.94 -21.45 -9.24
CA LEU A 396 20.39 -21.58 -9.10
C LEU A 396 20.77 -22.67 -8.08
N SER A 397 19.97 -22.78 -7.02
CA SER A 397 20.08 -23.77 -5.95
C SER A 397 18.68 -23.99 -5.34
N PRO A 398 18.51 -24.93 -4.40
CA PRO A 398 17.24 -25.08 -3.70
C PRO A 398 16.76 -23.79 -3.00
N GLU A 399 17.67 -22.92 -2.54
CA GLU A 399 17.37 -21.68 -1.81
C GLU A 399 17.47 -20.41 -2.66
N ASP A 400 18.13 -20.48 -3.82
CA ASP A 400 18.43 -19.31 -4.65
C ASP A 400 17.75 -19.37 -6.02
N THR A 401 17.09 -18.28 -6.38
CA THR A 401 16.49 -18.08 -7.71
C THR A 401 16.82 -16.67 -8.19
N GLU A 402 17.15 -16.50 -9.48
CA GLU A 402 17.35 -15.18 -10.08
C GLU A 402 16.24 -14.83 -11.06
N TYR A 403 15.99 -13.53 -11.22
CA TYR A 403 15.05 -13.01 -12.21
C TYR A 403 15.38 -11.58 -12.60
N TYR A 404 14.81 -11.10 -13.70
CA TYR A 404 14.87 -9.68 -14.07
C TYR A 404 13.61 -8.92 -13.69
N PRO A 405 13.75 -7.71 -13.10
CA PRO A 405 12.63 -6.87 -12.75
C PRO A 405 11.86 -6.39 -13.99
N VAL A 406 10.53 -6.29 -13.88
CA VAL A 406 9.65 -5.89 -15.00
C VAL A 406 8.88 -4.62 -14.68
N LEU A 407 8.79 -3.73 -15.66
CA LEU A 407 8.19 -2.39 -15.52
C LEU A 407 6.70 -2.46 -15.16
N ASN A 408 5.99 -3.49 -15.64
CA ASN A 408 4.59 -3.77 -15.31
C ASN A 408 4.31 -3.81 -13.80
N SER A 409 5.33 -4.05 -12.98
CA SER A 409 5.21 -4.01 -11.52
C SER A 409 4.82 -2.64 -10.97
N LEU A 410 5.02 -1.55 -11.73
CA LEU A 410 4.57 -0.21 -11.36
C LEU A 410 3.04 -0.01 -11.49
N GLN A 411 2.33 -0.95 -12.11
CA GLN A 411 0.89 -0.91 -12.26
C GLN A 411 0.19 -0.75 -10.90
N PRO A 412 -0.68 0.26 -10.74
CA PRO A 412 -1.59 0.37 -9.60
C PRO A 412 -2.60 -0.79 -9.58
N ASP A 413 -2.83 -1.35 -8.40
CA ASP A 413 -3.79 -2.39 -8.10
C ASP A 413 -4.81 -1.89 -7.06
N PRO A 414 -5.88 -1.22 -7.48
CA PRO A 414 -6.89 -0.74 -6.55
C PRO A 414 -7.80 -1.86 -6.01
N THR A 415 -7.57 -3.12 -6.42
CA THR A 415 -8.23 -4.29 -5.83
C THR A 415 -7.43 -4.92 -4.69
N ASP A 416 -6.23 -4.41 -4.43
CA ASP A 416 -5.44 -4.67 -3.22
C ASP A 416 -5.05 -3.32 -2.55
N PRO A 417 -6.00 -2.63 -1.90
CA PRO A 417 -5.80 -1.25 -1.43
C PRO A 417 -4.77 -1.10 -0.30
N MET A 418 -4.35 -2.20 0.32
CA MET A 418 -3.30 -2.21 1.35
C MET A 418 -1.90 -2.35 0.72
N ASP A 419 -1.81 -2.86 -0.50
CA ASP A 419 -0.58 -2.93 -1.30
C ASP A 419 -0.86 -2.54 -2.77
N PRO A 420 -1.33 -1.30 -3.02
CA PRO A 420 -1.84 -0.86 -4.32
C PRO A 420 -0.74 -0.56 -5.31
#